data_AF-A0A7S9KRG5-F1
#
_entry.id   AF-A0A7S9KRG5-F1
#
_cell.length_a   1.000
_cell.length_b   1.000
_cell.length_c   1.000
_cell.angle_alpha   90.00
_cell.angle_beta   90.00
_cell.angle_gamma   90.00
#
_symmetry.space_group_name_H-M   'P 1'
#
loop_
_entity.id
_entity.type
_entity.pdbx_description
1 polymer ?
#
loop_
_entity_poly.entity_id
_entity_poly.type
_entity_poly.pdbx_seq_one_letter_code
_entity_poly.pdbx_strand_id
1 'polypeptide(L)'
;MALVNPLPGIDIQVGDKFLRGNLNTMLAGFDEHYCKKALDPAIDPIYPDSKNPGGYNALDCGNRKPPLVISISWAQPEAELPPRYSRRQCLEFLKLGLQGVTVLAGPGDTGPASTQGTRIDPESGSLNTTTGKFSPNFPASCPWVTAVGGFRVLKSPSYQTKSVESYLNNDGEQARHLMNLSSAGYFTPGWRGYPDLAAAATGYLVYVVGQLHQIYGTSASTPVVASMIAKVNDARLHAGKHPVGFVNPVL
;
A
#
# COMPACT_ATOMS: atom_id res chain seq x y z
N MET A 1 19.16 9.15 -0.17
CA MET A 1 18.94 7.88 0.55
C MET A 1 19.24 8.12 2.04
N ALA A 2 18.31 8.75 2.78
CA ALA A 2 18.56 9.21 4.16
C ALA A 2 17.53 8.73 5.20
N LEU A 3 16.44 8.06 4.79
CA LEU A 3 15.33 7.77 5.70
C LEU A 3 15.64 6.65 6.72
N VAL A 4 16.50 5.69 6.36
CA VAL A 4 16.80 4.52 7.20
C VAL A 4 18.25 4.42 7.68
N ASN A 5 19.16 5.28 7.19
CA ASN A 5 20.60 5.23 7.52
C ASN A 5 20.86 5.15 9.04
N PRO A 6 21.70 4.23 9.55
CA PRO A 6 22.59 3.32 8.80
C PRO A 6 22.01 1.97 8.41
N LEU A 7 20.69 1.75 8.57
CA LEU A 7 20.08 0.48 8.18
C LEU A 7 20.14 0.29 6.65
N PRO A 8 20.39 -0.93 6.17
CA PRO A 8 20.39 -1.23 4.74
C PRO A 8 18.99 -1.06 4.16
N GLY A 9 18.87 -0.24 3.11
CA GLY A 9 17.71 -0.25 2.23
C GLY A 9 17.89 -1.31 1.15
N ILE A 10 16.81 -2.02 0.82
CA ILE A 10 16.80 -3.04 -0.24
C ILE A 10 15.70 -2.67 -1.22
N ASP A 11 16.07 -2.49 -2.49
CA ASP A 11 15.10 -2.39 -3.57
C ASP A 11 14.77 -3.81 -4.04
N ILE A 12 13.53 -4.24 -3.82
CA ILE A 12 13.02 -5.52 -4.32
C ILE A 12 12.57 -5.28 -5.76
N GLN A 13 13.43 -5.62 -6.71
CA GLN A 13 13.05 -5.58 -8.11
C GLN A 13 12.11 -6.74 -8.42
N VAL A 14 10.99 -6.42 -9.06
CA VAL A 14 9.98 -7.38 -9.46
C VAL A 14 9.70 -7.17 -10.94
N GLY A 15 9.88 -8.21 -11.75
CA GLY A 15 9.86 -8.07 -13.20
C GLY A 15 11.26 -7.96 -13.81
N ASP A 16 11.28 -7.78 -15.12
CA ASP A 16 12.48 -7.43 -15.87
C ASP A 16 12.22 -6.24 -16.81
N LYS A 17 13.17 -5.97 -17.71
CA LYS A 17 13.13 -4.83 -18.61
C LYS A 17 11.98 -4.92 -19.64
N PHE A 18 11.48 -6.12 -19.92
CA PHE A 18 10.51 -6.41 -20.97
C PHE A 18 9.17 -6.87 -20.39
N LEU A 19 9.20 -7.61 -19.29
CA LEU A 19 8.04 -8.17 -18.62
C LEU A 19 7.86 -7.52 -17.24
N ARG A 20 6.78 -6.76 -17.12
CA ARG A 20 6.43 -6.06 -15.88
C ARG A 20 6.06 -7.07 -14.77
N GLY A 21 6.72 -6.95 -13.63
CA GLY A 21 6.38 -7.70 -12.43
C GLY A 21 5.15 -7.16 -11.71
N ASN A 22 4.65 -7.93 -10.75
CA ASN A 22 3.53 -7.56 -9.89
C ASN A 22 3.71 -8.09 -8.46
N LEU A 23 2.77 -7.78 -7.57
CA LEU A 23 2.86 -8.22 -6.17
C LEU A 23 2.88 -9.74 -6.01
N ASN A 24 2.24 -10.49 -6.90
CA ASN A 24 2.25 -11.94 -6.90
C ASN A 24 3.64 -12.51 -7.17
N THR A 25 4.37 -11.96 -8.13
CA THR A 25 5.77 -12.36 -8.36
C THR A 25 6.69 -12.04 -7.19
N MET A 26 6.44 -10.92 -6.48
CA MET A 26 7.17 -10.62 -5.24
C MET A 26 6.88 -11.67 -4.17
N LEU A 27 5.60 -11.96 -3.93
CA LEU A 27 5.15 -12.94 -2.94
C LEU A 27 5.64 -14.37 -3.27
N ALA A 28 5.64 -14.74 -4.55
CA ALA A 28 6.19 -16.00 -5.03
C ALA A 28 7.68 -16.14 -4.70
N GLY A 29 8.45 -15.05 -4.76
CA GLY A 29 9.85 -15.04 -4.34
C GLY A 29 10.04 -15.39 -2.86
N PHE A 30 9.08 -15.03 -2.00
CA PHE A 30 9.16 -15.26 -0.55
C PHE A 30 8.57 -16.59 -0.10
N ASP A 31 7.62 -17.17 -0.86
CA ASP A 31 6.93 -18.40 -0.47
C ASP A 31 6.82 -19.39 -1.63
N GLU A 32 7.47 -20.54 -1.47
CA GLU A 32 7.51 -21.61 -2.48
C GLU A 32 6.12 -22.20 -2.75
N HIS A 33 5.30 -22.36 -1.71
CA HIS A 33 3.95 -22.89 -1.86
C HIS A 33 3.05 -21.90 -2.59
N TYR A 34 3.18 -20.60 -2.31
CA TYR A 34 2.51 -19.53 -3.04
C TYR A 34 2.89 -19.54 -4.52
N CYS A 35 4.19 -19.53 -4.81
CA CYS A 35 4.71 -19.63 -6.16
C CYS A 35 4.09 -20.79 -6.96
N LYS A 36 4.01 -21.98 -6.35
CA LYS A 36 3.50 -23.19 -7.03
C LYS A 36 1.98 -23.27 -7.20
N LYS A 37 1.20 -22.47 -6.46
CA LYS A 37 -0.26 -22.68 -6.33
C LYS A 37 -1.11 -21.43 -6.49
N ALA A 38 -0.55 -20.23 -6.39
CA ALA A 38 -1.31 -18.99 -6.33
C ALA A 38 -1.14 -18.10 -7.57
N LEU A 39 -0.12 -18.35 -8.39
CA LEU A 39 0.09 -17.61 -9.63
C LEU A 39 -0.98 -17.97 -10.67
N ASP A 40 -1.53 -16.96 -11.31
CA ASP A 40 -2.52 -17.04 -12.37
C ASP A 40 -1.90 -16.60 -13.70
N PRO A 41 -1.61 -17.51 -14.64
CA PRO A 41 -0.93 -17.17 -15.90
C PRO A 41 -1.75 -16.25 -16.82
N ALA A 42 -3.03 -16.01 -16.54
CA ALA A 42 -3.83 -15.02 -17.27
C ALA A 42 -3.59 -13.58 -16.80
N ILE A 43 -3.03 -13.39 -15.60
CA ILE A 43 -2.83 -12.08 -14.95
C ILE A 43 -1.36 -11.84 -14.60
N ASP A 44 -0.68 -12.88 -14.12
CA ASP A 44 0.70 -12.85 -13.66
C ASP A 44 1.69 -13.02 -14.82
N PRO A 45 2.84 -12.33 -14.77
CA PRO A 45 3.90 -12.53 -15.74
C PRO A 45 4.44 -13.97 -15.70
N ILE A 46 4.68 -14.53 -16.89
CA ILE A 46 5.16 -15.90 -17.07
C ILE A 46 6.67 -15.88 -17.31
N TYR A 47 7.41 -16.64 -16.50
CA TYR A 47 8.85 -16.85 -16.63
C TYR A 47 9.17 -18.30 -17.02
N PRO A 48 10.30 -18.56 -17.71
CA PRO A 48 11.31 -17.60 -18.16
C PRO A 48 10.82 -16.67 -19.28
N ASP A 49 11.27 -15.40 -19.28
CA ASP A 49 11.13 -14.53 -20.45
C ASP A 49 12.26 -14.82 -21.45
N SER A 50 12.12 -15.93 -22.17
CA SER A 50 13.10 -16.35 -23.17
C SER A 50 12.94 -15.63 -24.52
N LYS A 51 11.96 -14.75 -24.68
CA LYS A 51 11.66 -14.09 -25.95
C LYS A 51 12.57 -12.89 -26.21
N ASN A 52 13.10 -12.27 -25.16
CA ASN A 52 13.92 -11.06 -25.25
C ASN A 52 15.33 -11.33 -24.71
N PRO A 53 16.41 -10.96 -25.43
CA PRO A 53 17.75 -10.95 -24.89
C PRO A 53 17.85 -10.04 -23.66
N GLY A 54 18.11 -10.64 -22.48
CA GLY A 54 18.13 -9.95 -21.19
C GLY A 54 16.82 -10.04 -20.39
N GLY A 55 15.83 -10.80 -20.88
CA GLY A 55 14.68 -11.24 -20.10
C GLY A 55 15.10 -12.16 -18.96
N TYR A 56 14.30 -12.21 -17.90
CA TYR A 56 14.67 -12.96 -16.70
C TYR A 56 14.48 -14.46 -16.91
N ASN A 57 15.52 -15.23 -16.57
CA ASN A 57 15.65 -16.64 -16.97
C ASN A 57 14.89 -17.64 -16.07
N ALA A 58 14.26 -17.20 -14.97
CA ALA A 58 13.47 -18.06 -14.10
C ALA A 58 12.60 -17.25 -13.14
N LEU A 59 11.50 -17.82 -12.66
CA LEU A 59 10.74 -17.25 -11.54
C LEU A 59 11.47 -17.51 -10.21
N ASP A 60 11.64 -16.48 -9.39
CA ASP A 60 12.04 -16.65 -7.99
C ASP A 60 10.87 -17.28 -7.20
N CYS A 61 11.12 -18.44 -6.58
CA CYS A 61 10.08 -19.34 -6.07
C CYS A 61 10.42 -19.82 -4.65
N GLY A 62 10.14 -19.01 -3.63
CA GLY A 62 10.45 -19.27 -2.22
C GLY A 62 11.94 -19.26 -1.89
N ASN A 63 12.76 -18.68 -2.76
CA ASN A 63 14.22 -18.63 -2.63
C ASN A 63 14.73 -17.27 -2.13
N ARG A 64 13.85 -16.33 -1.80
CA ARG A 64 14.17 -15.01 -1.24
C ARG A 64 13.66 -14.88 0.18
N LYS A 65 14.46 -14.29 1.06
CA LYS A 65 14.04 -13.96 2.43
C LYS A 65 13.33 -12.59 2.43
N PRO A 66 12.10 -12.47 2.94
CA PRO A 66 11.45 -11.18 3.06
C PRO A 66 12.20 -10.29 4.08
N PRO A 67 12.33 -8.97 3.83
CA PRO A 67 12.81 -8.03 4.84
C PRO A 67 11.77 -7.88 5.96
N LEU A 68 12.19 -7.38 7.13
CA LEU A 68 11.30 -7.18 8.28
C LEU A 68 10.28 -6.05 8.08
N VAL A 69 10.52 -5.16 7.11
CA VAL A 69 9.60 -4.08 6.73
C VAL A 69 9.57 -4.01 5.21
N ILE A 70 8.37 -4.11 4.63
CA ILE A 70 8.13 -4.00 3.19
C ILE A 70 7.29 -2.75 2.96
N SER A 71 7.76 -1.85 2.10
CA SER A 71 7.04 -0.65 1.67
C SER A 71 6.60 -0.80 0.22
N ILE A 72 5.30 -0.70 -0.03
CA ILE A 72 4.70 -0.89 -1.35
C ILE A 72 4.10 0.44 -1.82
N SER A 73 4.68 1.00 -2.87
CA SER A 73 4.20 2.22 -3.52
C SER A 73 3.60 1.92 -4.89
N TRP A 74 2.76 0.89 -4.92
CA TRP A 74 2.02 0.44 -6.09
C TRP A 74 0.64 -0.06 -5.65
N ALA A 75 -0.38 0.34 -6.39
CA ALA A 75 -1.74 -0.10 -6.13
C ALA A 75 -2.56 -0.09 -7.42
N GLN A 76 -3.68 -0.80 -7.39
CA GLN A 76 -4.64 -0.87 -8.47
C GLN A 76 -6.06 -0.90 -7.89
N PRO A 77 -7.10 -0.52 -8.66
CA PRO A 77 -8.48 -0.60 -8.19
C PRO A 77 -8.81 -2.02 -7.73
N GLU A 78 -9.33 -2.17 -6.52
CA GLU A 78 -9.69 -3.49 -5.97
C GLU A 78 -10.74 -4.19 -6.86
N ALA A 79 -11.64 -3.43 -7.47
CA ALA A 79 -12.70 -3.92 -8.35
C ALA A 79 -12.20 -4.54 -9.67
N GLU A 80 -10.96 -4.26 -10.09
CA GLU A 80 -10.36 -4.91 -11.28
C GLU A 80 -9.80 -6.29 -10.99
N LEU A 81 -9.68 -6.65 -9.70
CA LEU A 81 -9.07 -7.90 -9.29
C LEU A 81 -10.12 -8.97 -9.02
N PRO A 82 -9.93 -10.19 -9.54
CA PRO A 82 -10.77 -11.31 -9.14
C PRO A 82 -10.72 -11.48 -7.62
N PRO A 83 -11.88 -11.68 -6.94
CA PRO A 83 -11.91 -11.80 -5.48
C PRO A 83 -11.02 -12.91 -4.92
N ARG A 84 -10.84 -14.01 -5.67
CA ARG A 84 -9.92 -15.10 -5.29
C ARG A 84 -8.46 -14.66 -5.33
N TYR A 85 -8.10 -13.84 -6.32
CA TYR A 85 -6.74 -13.35 -6.55
C TYR A 85 -6.30 -12.38 -5.45
N SER A 86 -7.12 -11.36 -5.16
CA SER A 86 -6.84 -10.40 -4.07
C SER A 86 -6.90 -11.05 -2.68
N ARG A 87 -7.87 -11.96 -2.44
CA ARG A 87 -7.93 -12.71 -1.18
C ARG A 87 -6.71 -13.58 -0.95
N ARG A 88 -6.23 -14.27 -1.99
CA ARG A 88 -5.03 -15.12 -1.87
C ARG A 88 -3.79 -14.29 -1.58
N GLN A 89 -3.60 -13.16 -2.26
CA GLN A 89 -2.53 -12.20 -1.93
C GLN A 89 -2.63 -11.68 -0.50
N CYS A 90 -3.84 -11.31 -0.07
CA CYS A 90 -4.06 -10.76 1.25
C CYS A 90 -3.74 -11.77 2.37
N LEU A 91 -4.04 -13.06 2.16
CA LEU A 91 -3.61 -14.13 3.08
C LEU A 91 -2.09 -14.31 3.11
N GLU A 92 -1.40 -13.97 2.03
CA GLU A 92 0.07 -14.01 2.00
C GLU A 92 0.69 -12.87 2.80
N PHE A 93 0.08 -11.68 2.77
CA PHE A 93 0.43 -10.59 3.68
C PHE A 93 0.16 -10.95 5.15
N LEU A 94 -0.92 -11.69 5.45
CA LEU A 94 -1.14 -12.24 6.79
C LEU A 94 0.01 -13.15 7.22
N LYS A 95 0.45 -14.07 6.37
CA LYS A 95 1.57 -14.97 6.67
C LYS A 95 2.86 -14.20 6.95
N LEU A 96 3.16 -13.18 6.15
CA LEU A 96 4.28 -12.27 6.42
C LEU A 96 4.14 -11.58 7.78
N GLY A 97 2.94 -11.08 8.11
CA GLY A 97 2.62 -10.52 9.42
C GLY A 97 2.91 -11.47 10.58
N LEU A 98 2.52 -12.74 10.44
CA LEU A 98 2.79 -13.80 11.42
C LEU A 98 4.27 -14.16 11.53
N GLN A 99 5.06 -13.93 10.47
CA GLN A 99 6.51 -14.09 10.46
C GLN A 99 7.25 -12.86 11.04
N GLY A 100 6.53 -11.85 11.54
CA GLY A 100 7.12 -10.65 12.10
C GLY A 100 7.52 -9.59 11.07
N VAL A 101 7.00 -9.69 9.84
CA VAL A 101 7.19 -8.70 8.78
C VAL A 101 6.08 -7.66 8.83
N THR A 102 6.42 -6.38 8.80
CA THR A 102 5.45 -5.30 8.61
C THR A 102 5.31 -4.98 7.11
N VAL A 103 4.10 -5.06 6.58
CA VAL A 103 3.81 -4.69 5.18
C VAL A 103 3.00 -3.39 5.17
N LEU A 104 3.52 -2.38 4.49
CA LEU A 104 2.88 -1.07 4.35
C LEU A 104 2.57 -0.78 2.88
N ALA A 105 1.42 -0.17 2.60
CA ALA A 105 1.07 0.24 1.24
C ALA A 105 0.42 1.62 1.19
N GLY A 106 0.74 2.38 0.13
CA GLY A 106 0.05 3.62 -0.18
C GLY A 106 -1.34 3.35 -0.77
N PRO A 107 -2.41 4.04 -0.34
CA PRO A 107 -3.76 3.86 -0.86
C PRO A 107 -4.01 4.52 -2.23
N GLY A 108 -3.07 5.31 -2.74
CA GLY A 108 -3.23 6.10 -3.97
C GLY A 108 -3.45 7.59 -3.71
N ASP A 109 -3.42 8.37 -4.79
CA ASP A 109 -3.29 9.83 -4.75
C ASP A 109 -4.53 10.57 -5.30
N THR A 110 -5.64 9.85 -5.47
CA THR A 110 -6.87 10.26 -6.15
C THR A 110 -8.06 10.39 -5.20
N GLY A 111 -7.79 10.44 -3.90
CA GLY A 111 -8.82 10.52 -2.86
C GLY A 111 -9.69 9.26 -2.85
N PRO A 112 -11.04 9.39 -2.81
CA PRO A 112 -11.94 8.24 -2.77
C PRO A 112 -12.14 7.54 -4.13
N ALA A 113 -11.58 8.08 -5.21
CA ALA A 113 -11.50 7.38 -6.48
C ALA A 113 -10.28 6.44 -6.49
N SER A 114 -10.32 5.41 -7.32
CA SER A 114 -9.19 4.49 -7.48
C SER A 114 -7.96 5.21 -8.04
N THR A 115 -6.80 4.58 -8.00
CA THR A 115 -5.54 5.07 -8.60
C THR A 115 -5.66 5.47 -10.07
N GLN A 116 -6.67 4.98 -10.78
CA GLN A 116 -6.98 5.34 -12.17
C GLN A 116 -7.99 6.49 -12.29
N GLY A 117 -8.41 7.09 -11.18
CA GLY A 117 -9.46 8.12 -11.14
C GLY A 117 -10.88 7.57 -11.34
N THR A 118 -11.06 6.26 -11.26
CA THR A 118 -12.36 5.59 -11.49
C THR A 118 -13.15 5.39 -10.19
N ARG A 119 -14.47 5.31 -10.31
CA ARG A 119 -15.45 5.06 -9.27
C ARG A 119 -16.14 3.73 -9.55
N ILE A 120 -16.88 3.17 -8.59
CA ILE A 120 -17.66 1.95 -8.83
C ILE A 120 -19.07 2.34 -9.24
N ASP A 121 -19.49 1.90 -10.42
CA ASP A 121 -20.86 2.05 -10.88
C ASP A 121 -21.81 1.26 -9.96
N PRO A 122 -22.84 1.90 -9.40
CA PRO A 122 -23.68 1.28 -8.37
C PRO A 122 -24.56 0.14 -8.90
N GLU A 123 -24.83 0.08 -10.21
CA GLU A 123 -25.71 -0.90 -10.82
C GLU A 123 -24.93 -2.11 -11.35
N SER A 124 -23.86 -1.86 -12.09
CA SER A 124 -23.05 -2.90 -12.74
C SER A 124 -21.89 -3.41 -11.88
N GLY A 125 -21.47 -2.65 -10.86
CA GLY A 125 -20.27 -2.93 -10.06
C GLY A 125 -18.95 -2.73 -10.83
N SER A 126 -19.01 -2.26 -12.08
CA SER A 126 -17.85 -2.00 -12.92
C SER A 126 -17.23 -0.64 -12.63
N LEU A 127 -15.99 -0.42 -13.09
CA LEU A 127 -15.35 0.89 -12.97
C LEU A 127 -15.98 1.91 -13.93
N ASN A 128 -16.20 3.12 -13.44
CA ASN A 128 -16.77 4.26 -14.16
C ASN A 128 -15.91 5.51 -13.94
N THR A 129 -15.59 6.26 -15.00
CA THR A 129 -14.70 7.43 -14.93
C THR A 129 -15.40 8.71 -14.47
N THR A 130 -16.72 8.77 -14.43
CA THR A 130 -17.48 10.02 -14.31
C THR A 130 -18.25 10.11 -13.00
N THR A 131 -19.01 9.07 -12.63
CA THR A 131 -19.83 9.03 -11.42
C THR A 131 -19.76 7.64 -10.78
N GLY A 132 -20.08 7.55 -9.47
CA GLY A 132 -20.17 6.27 -8.79
C GLY A 132 -19.80 6.32 -7.31
N LYS A 133 -19.78 5.14 -6.70
CA LYS A 133 -19.33 4.88 -5.32
C LYS A 133 -17.80 5.00 -5.21
N PHE A 134 -17.31 5.08 -3.98
CA PHE A 134 -15.88 5.06 -3.71
C PHE A 134 -15.25 3.79 -4.25
N SER A 135 -14.04 3.90 -4.80
CA SER A 135 -13.33 2.79 -5.43
C SER A 135 -12.02 2.55 -4.69
N PRO A 136 -11.99 1.56 -3.78
CA PRO A 136 -10.81 1.28 -2.99
C PRO A 136 -9.68 0.70 -3.84
N ASN A 137 -8.45 0.78 -3.32
CA ASN A 137 -7.24 0.30 -3.99
C ASN A 137 -6.59 -0.84 -3.21
N PHE A 138 -6.17 -1.88 -3.92
CA PHE A 138 -5.41 -3.01 -3.42
C PHE A 138 -3.91 -2.80 -3.69
N PRO A 139 -2.96 -3.14 -2.78
CA PRO A 139 -3.13 -3.95 -1.57
C PRO A 139 -3.50 -3.14 -0.33
N ALA A 140 -3.63 -1.82 -0.43
CA ALA A 140 -3.92 -0.99 0.72
C ALA A 140 -5.21 -1.42 1.42
N SER A 141 -6.26 -1.85 0.70
CA SER A 141 -7.53 -2.37 1.22
C SER A 141 -7.44 -3.68 2.03
N CYS A 142 -6.34 -4.44 1.91
CA CYS A 142 -6.15 -5.69 2.65
C CYS A 142 -6.03 -5.44 4.16
N PRO A 143 -6.81 -6.12 5.02
CA PRO A 143 -6.75 -5.92 6.47
C PRO A 143 -5.40 -6.24 7.12
N TRP A 144 -4.54 -6.99 6.45
CA TRP A 144 -3.21 -7.40 6.93
C TRP A 144 -2.08 -6.50 6.44
N VAL A 145 -2.42 -5.38 5.80
CA VAL A 145 -1.50 -4.36 5.30
C VAL A 145 -1.79 -3.05 6.00
N THR A 146 -0.74 -2.39 6.51
CA THR A 146 -0.86 -1.04 7.08
C THR A 146 -0.95 -0.02 5.95
N ALA A 147 -2.12 0.55 5.73
CA ALA A 147 -2.33 1.58 4.71
C ALA A 147 -1.79 2.94 5.19
N VAL A 148 -0.91 3.55 4.41
CA VAL A 148 -0.28 4.83 4.74
C VAL A 148 -0.78 5.93 3.82
N GLY A 149 -1.67 6.76 4.34
CA GLY A 149 -2.17 7.96 3.68
C GLY A 149 -1.14 9.08 3.59
N GLY A 150 -1.58 10.19 2.98
CA GLY A 150 -0.76 11.36 2.75
C GLY A 150 -1.43 12.63 3.26
N PHE A 151 -0.68 13.49 3.95
CA PHE A 151 -1.10 14.85 4.24
C PHE A 151 -0.10 15.87 3.71
N ARG A 152 -0.55 17.11 3.57
CA ARG A 152 0.32 18.26 3.35
C ARG A 152 0.42 19.04 4.65
N VAL A 153 1.64 19.36 5.08
CA VAL A 153 1.83 20.26 6.23
C VAL A 153 1.53 21.68 5.78
N LEU A 154 0.32 22.16 6.07
CA LEU A 154 -0.08 23.55 5.87
C LEU A 154 -0.47 24.15 7.22
N LYS A 155 -0.06 25.39 7.46
CA LYS A 155 -0.57 26.16 8.60
C LYS A 155 -2.02 26.53 8.31
N SER A 156 -2.94 26.11 9.18
CA SER A 156 -4.36 26.49 9.08
C SER A 156 -4.48 28.02 9.16
N PRO A 157 -5.10 28.72 8.19
CA PRO A 157 -5.35 30.15 8.31
C PRO A 157 -6.26 30.46 9.50
N SER A 158 -6.04 31.61 10.14
CA SER A 158 -6.71 31.96 11.41
C SER A 158 -8.23 32.03 11.32
N TYR A 159 -8.79 32.32 10.14
CA TYR A 159 -10.24 32.42 9.95
C TYR A 159 -10.97 31.08 10.06
N GLN A 160 -10.29 29.94 9.86
CA GLN A 160 -10.91 28.61 9.93
C GLN A 160 -10.59 27.84 11.20
N THR A 161 -9.76 28.40 12.10
CA THR A 161 -9.31 27.72 13.32
C THR A 161 -10.48 27.16 14.12
N LYS A 162 -11.52 27.96 14.40
CA LYS A 162 -12.70 27.51 15.16
C LYS A 162 -13.48 26.39 14.47
N SER A 163 -13.65 26.46 13.15
CA SER A 163 -14.38 25.45 12.39
C SER A 163 -13.62 24.13 12.34
N VAL A 164 -12.30 24.18 12.14
CA VAL A 164 -11.44 23.00 12.16
C VAL A 164 -11.40 22.40 13.56
N GLU A 165 -11.24 23.22 14.60
CA GLU A 165 -11.28 22.75 16.00
C GLU A 165 -12.62 22.11 16.34
N SER A 166 -13.75 22.70 15.92
CA SER A 166 -15.07 22.09 16.12
C SER A 166 -15.16 20.73 15.45
N TYR A 167 -14.77 20.64 14.18
CA TYR A 167 -14.83 19.38 13.43
C TYR A 167 -13.91 18.30 14.01
N LEU A 168 -12.69 18.67 14.44
CA LEU A 168 -11.71 17.74 15.00
C LEU A 168 -12.06 17.26 16.41
N ASN A 169 -12.68 18.12 17.22
CA ASN A 169 -13.02 17.79 18.62
C ASN A 169 -14.46 17.29 18.81
N ASN A 170 -15.23 17.14 17.73
CA ASN A 170 -16.61 16.67 17.78
C ASN A 170 -16.75 15.35 17.02
N ASP A 171 -16.58 14.24 17.75
CA ASP A 171 -16.79 12.89 17.26
C ASP A 171 -18.19 12.73 16.62
N GLY A 172 -19.18 13.47 17.11
CA GLY A 172 -20.54 13.52 16.56
C GLY A 172 -20.63 14.18 15.19
N GLU A 173 -19.77 15.13 14.84
CA GLU A 173 -19.71 15.71 13.49
C GLU A 173 -19.04 14.78 12.49
N GLN A 174 -17.92 14.17 12.87
CA GLN A 174 -17.21 13.21 12.04
C GLN A 174 -18.07 11.96 11.80
N ALA A 175 -18.68 11.42 12.84
CA ALA A 175 -19.60 10.29 12.73
C ALA A 175 -20.81 10.63 11.85
N ARG A 176 -21.43 11.82 12.02
CA ARG A 176 -22.53 12.25 11.15
C ARG A 176 -22.10 12.38 9.70
N HIS A 177 -20.89 12.90 9.43
CA HIS A 177 -20.39 13.00 8.06
C HIS A 177 -20.25 11.61 7.41
N LEU A 178 -19.65 10.65 8.13
CA LEU A 178 -19.53 9.27 7.65
C LEU A 178 -20.90 8.60 7.49
N MET A 179 -21.84 8.81 8.42
CA MET A 179 -23.21 8.32 8.31
C MET A 179 -23.93 8.88 7.09
N ASN A 180 -23.76 10.17 6.78
CA ASN A 180 -24.35 10.79 5.60
C ASN A 180 -23.79 10.19 4.30
N LEU A 181 -22.47 10.01 4.22
CA LEU A 181 -21.83 9.36 3.08
C LEU A 181 -22.27 7.91 2.90
N SER A 182 -22.36 7.15 4.00
CA SER A 182 -22.89 5.80 4.04
C SER A 182 -24.34 5.74 3.57
N SER A 183 -25.20 6.63 4.10
CA SER A 183 -26.63 6.67 3.77
C SER A 183 -26.88 7.05 2.32
N ALA A 184 -25.98 7.86 1.74
CA ALA A 184 -25.94 8.13 0.30
C ALA A 184 -25.35 6.98 -0.54
N GLY A 185 -24.90 5.90 0.09
CA GLY A 185 -24.42 4.68 -0.57
C GLY A 185 -23.00 4.76 -1.13
N TYR A 186 -22.18 5.74 -0.73
CA TYR A 186 -20.84 5.92 -1.28
C TYR A 186 -19.85 4.82 -0.89
N PHE A 187 -20.05 4.17 0.25
CA PHE A 187 -19.23 3.07 0.72
C PHE A 187 -20.07 2.10 1.56
N THR A 188 -19.52 0.92 1.84
CA THR A 188 -20.20 -0.10 2.65
C THR A 188 -19.79 0.01 4.13
N PRO A 189 -20.70 0.34 5.06
CA PRO A 189 -20.40 0.42 6.49
C PRO A 189 -19.99 -0.93 7.08
N GLY A 190 -19.12 -0.90 8.09
CA GLY A 190 -18.63 -2.11 8.77
C GLY A 190 -17.57 -2.89 7.99
N TRP A 191 -17.22 -2.43 6.78
CA TRP A 191 -16.08 -2.95 6.03
C TRP A 191 -14.79 -2.24 6.45
N ARG A 192 -13.63 -2.77 6.03
CA ARG A 192 -12.33 -2.24 6.41
C ARG A 192 -12.17 -0.79 5.90
N GLY A 193 -12.12 0.17 6.84
CA GLY A 193 -11.79 1.56 6.58
C GLY A 193 -10.28 1.82 6.61
N TYR A 194 -9.81 2.81 5.84
CA TYR A 194 -8.39 3.17 5.72
C TYR A 194 -8.21 4.58 5.15
N PRO A 195 -7.03 5.22 5.28
CA PRO A 195 -5.74 4.70 5.75
C PRO A 195 -5.68 4.41 7.26
N ASP A 196 -4.70 3.61 7.70
CA ASP A 196 -4.45 3.32 9.12
C ASP A 196 -3.53 4.37 9.76
N LEU A 197 -2.58 4.91 8.98
CA LEU A 197 -1.66 5.97 9.36
C LEU A 197 -1.56 7.01 8.24
N ALA A 198 -1.02 8.19 8.53
CA ALA A 198 -0.66 9.15 7.49
C ALA A 198 0.69 9.81 7.81
N ALA A 199 1.44 10.14 6.77
CA ALA A 199 2.63 10.96 6.86
C ALA A 199 2.60 12.07 5.80
N ALA A 200 3.55 13.00 5.87
CA ALA A 200 3.66 14.02 4.84
C ALA A 200 3.80 13.33 3.46
N ALA A 201 3.10 13.85 2.46
CA ALA A 201 3.10 13.33 1.09
C ALA A 201 3.53 14.39 0.07
N THR A 202 4.19 15.45 0.53
CA THR A 202 4.58 16.58 -0.32
C THR A 202 5.93 17.12 0.11
N GLY A 203 6.68 17.68 -0.84
CA GLY A 203 7.92 18.40 -0.51
C GLY A 203 9.14 17.48 -0.33
N TYR A 204 9.07 16.25 -0.83
CA TYR A 204 10.21 15.34 -0.84
C TYR A 204 11.13 15.68 -2.01
N LEU A 205 12.41 15.86 -1.70
CA LEU A 205 13.46 15.98 -2.71
C LEU A 205 14.13 14.61 -2.88
N VAL A 206 14.20 14.13 -4.12
CA VAL A 206 14.83 12.87 -4.49
C VAL A 206 15.80 13.08 -5.64
N TYR A 207 16.81 12.22 -5.73
CA TYR A 207 17.78 12.25 -6.82
C TYR A 207 17.55 11.01 -7.68
N VAL A 208 17.13 11.22 -8.93
CA VAL A 208 16.77 10.15 -9.87
C VAL A 208 17.54 10.39 -11.16
N VAL A 209 18.30 9.38 -11.61
CA VAL A 209 19.12 9.43 -12.84
C VAL A 209 19.99 10.71 -12.90
N GLY A 210 20.65 11.06 -11.79
CA GLY A 210 21.56 12.22 -11.76
C GLY A 210 20.87 13.58 -11.64
N GLN A 211 19.56 13.65 -11.41
CA GLN A 211 18.82 14.91 -11.32
C GLN A 211 18.02 15.00 -10.02
N LEU A 212 17.93 16.21 -9.47
CA LEU A 212 17.11 16.51 -8.31
C LEU A 212 15.66 16.73 -8.76
N HIS A 213 14.74 15.97 -8.18
CA HIS A 213 13.31 16.08 -8.41
C HIS A 213 12.59 16.35 -7.09
N GLN A 214 11.51 17.14 -7.17
CA GLN A 214 10.54 17.24 -6.09
C GLN A 214 9.37 16.30 -6.39
N ILE A 215 9.06 15.40 -5.46
CA ILE A 215 7.98 14.41 -5.60
C ILE A 215 6.92 14.58 -4.52
N TYR A 216 5.76 13.97 -4.80
CA TYR A 216 4.54 14.02 -3.99
C TYR A 216 3.84 12.67 -4.04
N GLY A 217 2.82 12.50 -3.21
CA GLY A 217 1.95 11.32 -3.19
C GLY A 217 2.22 10.38 -2.03
N THR A 218 1.30 9.45 -1.83
CA THR A 218 1.37 8.38 -0.84
C THR A 218 2.54 7.44 -1.10
N SER A 219 3.05 7.40 -2.34
CA SER A 219 4.33 6.78 -2.70
C SER A 219 5.54 7.37 -1.97
N ALA A 220 5.47 8.63 -1.51
CA ALA A 220 6.52 9.24 -0.68
C ALA A 220 6.26 9.07 0.83
N SER A 221 5.00 9.11 1.26
CA SER A 221 4.64 8.96 2.68
C SER A 221 4.83 7.52 3.20
N THR A 222 4.52 6.51 2.37
CA THR A 222 4.63 5.08 2.73
C THR A 222 6.05 4.67 3.13
N PRO A 223 7.12 4.94 2.35
CA PRO A 223 8.47 4.59 2.75
C PRO A 223 8.95 5.38 3.96
N VAL A 224 8.41 6.58 4.24
CA VAL A 224 8.74 7.35 5.46
C VAL A 224 8.25 6.62 6.71
N VAL A 225 6.99 6.17 6.72
CA VAL A 225 6.45 5.38 7.85
C VAL A 225 7.18 4.04 7.96
N ALA A 226 7.45 3.37 6.83
CA ALA A 226 8.24 2.14 6.81
C ALA A 226 9.63 2.34 7.45
N SER A 227 10.25 3.49 7.21
CA SER A 227 11.55 3.84 7.78
C SER A 227 11.50 4.00 9.30
N MET A 228 10.43 4.63 9.80
CA MET A 228 10.20 4.76 11.25
C MET A 228 10.05 3.38 11.89
N ILE A 229 9.28 2.48 11.28
CA ILE A 229 9.11 1.10 11.77
C ILE A 229 10.43 0.32 11.71
N ALA A 230 11.23 0.49 10.65
CA ALA A 230 12.55 -0.13 10.56
C ALA A 230 13.47 0.30 11.71
N LYS A 231 13.46 1.58 12.08
CA LYS A 231 14.18 2.11 13.25
C LYS A 231 13.65 1.55 14.57
N VAL A 232 12.33 1.40 14.71
CA VAL A 232 11.74 0.75 15.88
C VAL A 232 12.18 -0.71 15.97
N ASN A 233 12.17 -1.45 14.86
CA ASN A 233 12.65 -2.82 14.80
C ASN A 233 14.14 -2.93 15.16
N ASP A 234 14.97 -2.03 14.65
CA ASP A 234 16.40 -1.98 14.99
C ASP A 234 16.62 -1.80 16.50
N ALA A 235 15.96 -0.83 17.12
CA ALA A 235 16.05 -0.61 18.57
C ALA A 235 15.52 -1.81 19.39
N ARG A 236 14.44 -2.46 18.92
CA ARG A 236 13.89 -3.67 19.56
C ARG A 236 14.86 -4.83 19.50
N LEU A 237 15.47 -5.08 18.33
CA LEU A 237 16.43 -6.16 18.14
C LEU A 237 17.69 -5.95 18.99
N HIS A 238 18.20 -4.72 19.10
CA HIS A 238 19.29 -4.39 20.03
C HIS A 238 18.94 -4.64 21.50
N ALA A 239 17.66 -4.52 21.85
CA ALA A 239 17.15 -4.83 23.19
C ALA A 239 16.75 -6.31 23.36
N GLY A 240 17.10 -7.20 22.42
CA GLY A 240 16.76 -8.63 22.47
C GLY A 240 15.27 -8.93 22.25
N LYS A 241 14.49 -8.00 21.71
CA LYS A 241 13.05 -8.16 21.42
C LYS A 241 12.82 -8.56 19.95
N HIS A 242 11.70 -9.24 19.71
CA HIS A 242 11.24 -9.54 18.34
C HIS A 242 10.80 -8.28 17.58
N PRO A 243 10.86 -8.27 16.23
CA PRO A 243 10.31 -7.19 15.41
C PRO A 243 8.80 -7.01 15.67
N VAL A 244 8.26 -5.85 15.29
CA VAL A 244 6.86 -5.50 15.57
C VAL A 244 5.85 -6.26 14.70
N GLY A 245 6.24 -6.77 13.53
CA GLY A 245 5.36 -7.53 12.64
C GLY A 245 4.14 -6.75 12.19
N PHE A 246 2.97 -7.39 12.21
CA PHE A 246 1.71 -6.74 11.86
C PHE A 246 1.28 -5.75 12.96
N VAL A 247 1.28 -4.45 12.63
CA VAL A 247 1.13 -3.38 13.63
C VAL A 247 -0.30 -2.88 13.82
N ASN A 248 -1.22 -3.09 12.87
CA ASN A 248 -2.54 -2.43 12.94
C ASN A 248 -3.32 -2.67 14.24
N PRO A 249 -3.31 -3.86 14.89
CA PRO A 249 -4.07 -4.07 16.12
C PRO A 249 -3.53 -3.30 17.34
N VAL A 250 -2.31 -2.77 17.27
CA VAL A 250 -1.64 -2.09 18.39
C VAL A 250 -1.44 -0.58 18.17
N LEU A 251 -1.78 -0.07 16.98
CA LEU A 251 -1.79 1.37 16.67
C LEU A 251 -2.99 2.04 17.34
#